data_AF-A0A920K5I9-F1
#
_entry.id   AF-A0A920K5I9-F1
#
_cell.length_a   1.000
_cell.length_b   1.000
_cell.length_c   1.000
_cell.angle_alpha   90.00
_cell.angle_beta   90.00
_cell.angle_gamma   90.00
#
_symmetry.space_group_name_H-M   'P 1'
#
loop_
_entity.id
_entity.type
_entity.pdbx_description
1 polymer ?
#
loop_
_entity_poly.entity_id
_entity_poly.type
_entity_poly.pdbx_seq_one_letter_code
_entity_poly.pdbx_strand_id
1 'polypeptide(L)'
;MNLWIRFKILRAAWIYNAGARRVRRAPDLAYDNVADGTEGMRTTDQYFAYNGATDRYDWKLIGRKEMFVPYNTYDLTNKSLKYADILDEGTINPKYMRYELHRVWVVEATLKSNSKHIYGKRVFYMDEDSWSILGEDCYDTRGNLWRIGVHGLIQIYDKLVPWPNLLVWHDLNNGNYLAAHLDNEVKKPIRFGINDRWTNFQPDALRRRGTR
;
A
#
# COMPACT_ATOMS: atom_id res chain seq x y z
N MET A 1 40.95 -0.03 -5.36
CA MET A 1 40.31 1.11 -6.03
C MET A 1 38.82 0.76 -6.19
N ASN A 2 37.99 1.10 -5.20
CA ASN A 2 36.57 0.73 -5.17
C ASN A 2 35.73 1.96 -5.56
N LEU A 3 35.37 2.06 -6.84
CA LEU A 3 34.47 3.10 -7.33
C LEU A 3 33.06 2.52 -7.49
N TRP A 4 32.35 2.35 -6.38
CA TRP A 4 30.90 2.11 -6.43
C TRP A 4 30.21 3.44 -6.67
N ILE A 5 29.91 3.74 -7.93
CA ILE A 5 29.05 4.86 -8.30
C ILE A 5 27.66 4.57 -7.73
N ARG A 6 27.31 5.26 -6.64
CA ARG A 6 25.93 5.32 -6.15
C ARG A 6 25.11 6.13 -7.13
N PHE A 7 24.53 5.47 -8.13
CA PHE A 7 23.43 6.06 -8.90
C PHE A 7 22.21 6.18 -7.98
N LYS A 8 22.10 7.30 -7.25
CA LYS A 8 20.87 7.67 -6.54
C LYS A 8 19.89 8.24 -7.57
N ILE A 9 19.37 7.39 -8.46
CA ILE A 9 18.28 7.78 -9.36
C ILE A 9 17.04 7.92 -8.47
N LEU A 10 16.71 9.16 -8.11
CA LEU A 10 15.47 9.49 -7.40
C LEU A 10 14.30 9.10 -8.29
N ARG A 11 13.32 8.38 -7.72
CA ARG A 11 12.07 8.02 -8.40
C ARG A 11 11.48 9.27 -9.09
N ALA A 12 11.30 9.19 -10.40
CA ALA A 12 10.65 10.23 -11.16
C ALA A 12 9.19 9.82 -11.38
N ALA A 13 8.27 10.66 -10.93
CA ALA A 13 6.84 10.50 -11.15
C ALA A 13 6.28 11.78 -11.75
N TRP A 14 5.19 11.64 -12.50
CA TRP A 14 4.51 12.75 -13.15
C TRP A 14 3.01 12.64 -12.90
N ILE A 15 2.38 13.78 -12.61
CA ILE A 15 0.94 13.88 -12.41
C ILE A 15 0.35 14.86 -13.42
N TYR A 16 -0.83 14.53 -13.94
CA TYR A 16 -1.62 15.47 -14.75
C TYR A 16 -2.51 16.31 -13.84
N ASN A 17 -2.29 17.62 -13.79
CA ASN A 17 -3.17 18.54 -13.08
C ASN A 17 -4.28 19.01 -14.04
N ALA A 18 -5.52 18.60 -13.77
CA ALA A 18 -6.67 18.92 -14.61
C ALA A 18 -6.99 20.43 -14.63
N GLY A 19 -6.94 21.10 -13.47
CA GLY A 19 -7.24 22.53 -13.36
C GLY A 19 -6.25 23.42 -14.13
N ALA A 20 -4.95 23.09 -14.07
CA ALA A 20 -3.90 23.80 -14.79
C ALA A 20 -3.61 23.22 -16.19
N ARG A 21 -4.25 22.09 -16.56
CA ARG A 21 -4.07 21.34 -17.82
C ARG A 21 -2.61 21.04 -18.17
N ARG A 22 -1.80 20.72 -17.17
CA ARG A 22 -0.36 20.50 -17.33
C ARG A 22 0.08 19.25 -16.60
N VAL A 23 0.99 18.51 -17.24
CA VAL A 23 1.79 17.49 -16.56
C VAL A 23 2.93 18.16 -15.82
N ARG A 24 3.06 17.84 -14.54
CA ARG A 24 4.18 18.29 -13.69
C ARG A 24 4.87 17.07 -13.09
N ARG A 25 6.16 17.21 -12.78
CA ARG A 25 6.84 16.24 -11.92
C ARG A 25 6.09 16.24 -10.58
N ALA A 26 5.85 15.07 -10.01
CA ALA A 26 5.24 14.91 -8.70
C ALA A 26 6.38 14.85 -7.65
N PRO A 27 6.80 15.99 -7.07
CA PRO A 27 7.84 15.99 -6.04
C PRO A 27 7.37 15.23 -4.79
N ASP A 28 6.05 15.20 -4.57
CA ASP A 28 5.47 14.69 -3.34
C ASP A 28 5.20 13.18 -3.38
N LEU A 29 5.49 12.47 -4.48
CA LEU A 29 5.23 11.03 -4.57
C LEU A 29 6.34 10.17 -3.90
N ALA A 30 6.62 10.44 -2.63
CA ALA A 30 7.60 9.71 -1.84
C ALA A 30 7.34 9.83 -0.33
N TYR A 31 7.76 8.82 0.42
CA TYR A 31 7.83 8.83 1.89
C TYR A 31 6.50 9.24 2.56
N ASP A 32 6.56 10.13 3.54
CA ASP A 32 5.48 10.57 4.43
C ASP A 32 4.51 11.60 3.84
N ASN A 33 4.67 11.96 2.58
CA ASN A 33 3.73 12.85 1.93
C ASN A 33 2.34 12.19 1.88
N VAL A 34 1.31 13.01 2.12
CA VAL A 34 -0.09 12.57 2.03
C VAL A 34 -0.34 11.95 0.67
N ALA A 35 -0.82 10.71 0.66
CA ALA A 35 -1.16 10.07 -0.60
C ALA A 35 -2.46 10.66 -1.18
N ASP A 36 -2.43 10.97 -2.47
CA ASP A 36 -3.59 11.51 -3.18
C ASP A 36 -4.84 10.64 -3.00
N GLY A 37 -5.98 11.28 -2.71
CA GLY A 37 -7.28 10.62 -2.56
C GLY A 37 -7.46 9.81 -1.27
N THR A 38 -6.60 10.02 -0.26
CA THR A 38 -6.65 9.29 1.01
C THR A 38 -7.02 10.17 2.21
N GLU A 39 -7.21 11.48 2.00
CA GLU A 39 -7.47 12.45 3.07
C GLU A 39 -6.45 12.39 4.23
N GLY A 40 -5.22 11.98 3.93
CA GLY A 40 -4.15 11.84 4.93
C GLY A 40 -4.16 10.52 5.71
N MET A 41 -5.03 9.57 5.37
CA MET A 41 -5.16 8.27 6.07
C MET A 41 -3.99 7.32 5.82
N ARG A 42 -3.21 7.54 4.77
CA ARG A 42 -1.93 6.84 4.55
C ARG A 42 -0.92 7.76 3.88
N THR A 43 0.35 7.40 4.02
CA THR A 43 1.46 8.06 3.34
C THR A 43 1.67 7.50 1.93
N THR A 44 2.45 8.21 1.13
CA THR A 44 2.77 7.76 -0.22
C THR A 44 3.57 6.47 -0.21
N ASP A 45 4.51 6.30 0.72
CA ASP A 45 5.25 5.05 0.83
C ASP A 45 4.41 3.87 1.34
N GLN A 46 3.14 4.06 1.71
CA GLN A 46 2.19 3.00 2.07
C GLN A 46 1.37 2.45 0.88
N TYR A 47 1.68 2.83 -0.37
CA TYR A 47 1.09 2.13 -1.51
C TYR A 47 1.41 0.64 -1.46
N PHE A 48 0.39 -0.23 -1.55
CA PHE A 48 0.54 -1.67 -1.31
C PHE A 48 1.23 -1.98 0.03
N ALA A 49 0.85 -1.26 1.09
CA ALA A 49 1.39 -1.32 2.45
C ALA A 49 2.82 -0.76 2.61
N TYR A 50 3.74 -1.08 1.71
CA TYR A 50 5.02 -0.39 1.58
C TYR A 50 5.56 -0.39 0.14
N ASN A 51 5.84 0.79 -0.43
CA ASN A 51 6.45 0.95 -1.76
C ASN A 51 7.31 2.23 -1.82
N GLY A 52 8.43 2.22 -1.12
CA GLY A 52 9.32 3.39 -1.00
C GLY A 52 10.79 3.02 -0.92
N ALA A 53 11.64 4.05 -1.03
CA ALA A 53 13.05 3.89 -0.71
C ALA A 53 13.20 3.51 0.77
N THR A 54 14.11 2.57 1.07
CA THR A 54 14.35 2.07 2.43
C THR A 54 15.38 2.91 3.19
N ASP A 55 15.74 4.10 2.71
CA ASP A 55 16.89 4.86 3.20
C ASP A 55 16.61 5.68 4.48
N ARG A 56 15.35 5.93 4.85
CA ARG A 56 14.98 6.69 6.05
C ARG A 56 14.98 5.90 7.36
N TYR A 57 14.91 4.58 7.30
CA TYR A 57 14.81 3.72 8.48
C TYR A 57 16.05 2.82 8.62
N ASP A 58 16.36 2.48 9.88
CA ASP A 58 17.19 1.33 10.23
C ASP A 58 16.27 0.12 10.34
N TRP A 59 16.55 -0.90 9.52
CA TRP A 59 15.71 -2.07 9.36
C TRP A 59 16.29 -3.25 10.14
N LYS A 60 15.42 -3.96 10.85
CA LYS A 60 15.77 -5.15 11.61
C LYS A 60 14.77 -6.26 11.34
N LEU A 61 15.27 -7.40 10.86
CA LEU A 61 14.49 -8.63 10.84
C LEU A 61 14.47 -9.20 12.26
N ILE A 62 13.29 -9.21 12.89
CA ILE A 62 13.11 -9.74 14.24
C ILE A 62 13.07 -11.27 14.21
N GLY A 63 12.44 -11.83 13.18
CA GLY A 63 12.36 -13.27 12.98
C GLY A 63 11.02 -13.68 12.39
N ARG A 64 10.62 -14.92 12.66
CA ARG A 64 9.33 -15.48 12.25
C ARG A 64 8.47 -15.78 13.46
N LYS A 65 7.15 -15.67 13.28
CA LYS A 65 6.16 -16.16 14.25
C LYS A 65 4.91 -16.65 13.52
N GLU A 66 4.12 -17.46 14.20
CA GLU A 66 2.76 -17.77 13.75
C GLU A 66 1.80 -16.63 14.15
N MET A 67 0.90 -16.25 13.25
CA MET A 67 -0.04 -15.16 13.44
C MET A 67 -1.30 -15.41 12.59
N PHE A 68 -2.47 -15.12 13.15
CA PHE A 68 -3.69 -15.05 12.37
C PHE A 68 -3.65 -13.80 11.48
N VAL A 69 -3.76 -14.00 10.17
CA VAL A 69 -3.67 -12.93 9.17
C VAL A 69 -4.83 -13.01 8.17
N PRO A 70 -5.23 -11.89 7.56
CA PRO A 70 -6.27 -11.89 6.53
C PRO A 70 -5.76 -12.59 5.25
N TYR A 71 -6.14 -13.86 5.08
CA TYR A 71 -5.66 -14.71 4.00
C TYR A 71 -6.82 -15.42 3.33
N ASN A 72 -6.69 -15.69 2.03
CA ASN A 72 -7.76 -16.29 1.23
C ASN A 72 -9.09 -15.52 1.37
N THR A 73 -9.03 -14.18 1.35
CA THR A 73 -10.20 -13.30 1.54
C THR A 73 -11.10 -13.23 0.29
N TYR A 74 -11.36 -14.38 -0.33
CA TYR A 74 -12.07 -14.50 -1.61
C TYR A 74 -13.52 -14.02 -1.55
N ASP A 75 -14.17 -14.07 -0.39
CA ASP A 75 -15.56 -13.59 -0.25
C ASP A 75 -15.70 -12.12 -0.65
N LEU A 76 -14.66 -11.31 -0.40
CA LEU A 76 -14.61 -9.90 -0.81
C LEU A 76 -14.59 -9.72 -2.34
N THR A 77 -14.27 -10.75 -3.11
CA THR A 77 -14.28 -10.69 -4.59
C THR A 77 -15.66 -10.93 -5.19
N ASN A 78 -16.66 -11.32 -4.38
CA ASN A 78 -18.00 -11.59 -4.84
C ASN A 78 -18.67 -10.32 -5.40
N LYS A 79 -18.94 -10.32 -6.72
CA LYS A 79 -19.54 -9.19 -7.44
C LYS A 79 -21.00 -8.91 -7.09
N SER A 80 -21.67 -9.79 -6.33
CA SER A 80 -23.00 -9.48 -5.79
C SER A 80 -22.94 -8.52 -4.60
N LEU A 81 -21.81 -8.44 -3.89
CA LEU A 81 -21.62 -7.54 -2.76
C LEU A 81 -21.45 -6.09 -3.23
N LYS A 82 -22.04 -5.17 -2.48
CA LYS A 82 -21.81 -3.72 -2.59
C LYS A 82 -20.84 -3.26 -1.52
N TYR A 83 -20.22 -2.11 -1.72
CA TYR A 83 -19.36 -1.51 -0.71
C TYR A 83 -20.11 -1.25 0.59
N ALA A 84 -21.41 -0.94 0.53
CA ALA A 84 -22.26 -0.81 1.71
C ALA A 84 -22.44 -2.12 2.50
N ASP A 85 -22.22 -3.30 1.89
CA ASP A 85 -22.25 -4.59 2.60
C ASP A 85 -20.89 -4.88 3.26
N ILE A 86 -19.80 -4.43 2.63
CA ILE A 86 -18.41 -4.73 2.98
C ILE A 86 -17.87 -3.77 4.05
N LEU A 87 -18.17 -2.48 3.92
CA LEU A 87 -17.69 -1.44 4.83
C LEU A 87 -18.62 -1.37 6.05
N ASP A 88 -18.07 -1.59 7.23
CA ASP A 88 -18.80 -1.56 8.51
C ASP A 88 -18.26 -0.42 9.40
N GLU A 89 -18.88 -0.23 10.55
CA GLU A 89 -18.40 0.72 11.55
C GLU A 89 -17.03 0.28 12.09
N GLY A 90 -16.05 1.19 12.00
CA GLY A 90 -14.69 0.98 12.51
C GLY A 90 -13.81 0.03 11.70
N THR A 91 -14.35 -0.90 10.89
CA THR A 91 -13.54 -1.74 9.98
C THR A 91 -14.37 -2.45 8.90
N ILE A 92 -13.75 -3.37 8.15
CA ILE A 92 -14.42 -4.22 7.17
C ILE A 92 -15.29 -5.24 7.88
N ASN A 93 -16.49 -5.46 7.37
CA ASN A 93 -17.44 -6.42 7.92
C ASN A 93 -16.77 -7.81 8.08
N PRO A 94 -16.62 -8.31 9.31
CA PRO A 94 -15.86 -9.52 9.60
C PRO A 94 -16.47 -10.78 8.97
N LYS A 95 -17.75 -10.74 8.58
CA LYS A 95 -18.43 -11.83 7.87
C LYS A 95 -17.74 -12.19 6.55
N TYR A 96 -17.12 -11.21 5.88
CA TYR A 96 -16.43 -11.40 4.59
C TYR A 96 -14.92 -11.49 4.74
N MET A 97 -14.41 -11.41 5.97
CA MET A 97 -13.00 -11.53 6.28
C MET A 97 -12.70 -12.96 6.72
N ARG A 98 -11.61 -13.51 6.19
CA ARG A 98 -11.09 -14.81 6.58
C ARG A 98 -9.72 -14.63 7.20
N TYR A 99 -9.57 -15.13 8.42
CA TYR A 99 -8.29 -15.15 9.13
C TYR A 99 -7.79 -16.58 9.22
N GLU A 100 -6.54 -16.78 8.84
CA GLU A 100 -5.88 -18.07 8.89
C GLU A 100 -4.57 -17.96 9.67
N LEU A 101 -4.17 -19.02 10.35
CA LEU A 101 -2.88 -19.08 11.02
C LEU A 101 -1.78 -19.30 9.96
N HIS A 102 -0.91 -18.30 9.80
CA HIS A 102 0.24 -18.37 8.91
C HIS A 102 1.52 -17.99 9.65
N ARG A 103 2.67 -18.41 9.11
CA ARG A 103 3.96 -17.87 9.54
C ARG A 103 4.20 -16.54 8.85
N VAL A 104 4.66 -15.55 9.61
CA VAL A 104 5.01 -14.23 9.10
C VAL A 104 6.42 -13.84 9.51
N TRP A 105 7.14 -13.15 8.62
CA TRP A 105 8.33 -12.39 8.99
C TRP A 105 7.93 -11.10 9.71
N VAL A 106 8.57 -10.83 10.84
CA VAL A 106 8.40 -9.59 11.59
C VAL A 106 9.60 -8.69 11.29
N VAL A 107 9.34 -7.56 10.66
CA VAL A 107 10.37 -6.57 10.29
C VAL A 107 10.09 -5.26 11.00
N GLU A 108 11.06 -4.79 11.78
CA GLU A 108 11.01 -3.48 12.41
C GLU A 108 11.80 -2.45 11.59
N ALA A 109 11.23 -1.27 11.46
CA ALA A 109 11.85 -0.11 10.84
C ALA A 109 11.85 1.05 11.84
N THR A 110 13.02 1.43 12.32
CA THR A 110 13.19 2.56 13.26
C THR A 110 13.69 3.79 12.51
N LEU A 111 13.05 4.93 12.67
CA LEU A 111 13.42 6.14 11.93
C LEU A 111 14.84 6.58 12.32
N LYS A 112 15.70 6.80 11.32
CA LYS A 112 17.05 7.31 11.55
C LYS A 112 17.01 8.70 12.14
N SER A 113 17.94 9.00 13.05
CA SER A 113 18.06 10.30 13.71
C SER A 113 18.27 11.47 12.74
N ASN A 114 18.85 11.21 11.57
CA ASN A 114 19.08 12.22 10.52
C ASN A 114 17.98 12.25 9.44
N SER A 115 16.90 11.51 9.62
CA SER A 115 15.78 11.43 8.69
C SER A 115 14.50 12.00 9.32
N LYS A 116 13.51 12.32 8.49
CA LYS A 116 12.19 12.78 8.93
C LYS A 116 11.13 11.82 8.40
N HIS A 117 10.12 11.54 9.21
CA HIS A 117 8.90 10.84 8.81
C HIS A 117 7.84 11.08 9.88
N ILE A 118 6.55 11.02 9.52
CA ILE A 118 5.46 11.08 10.50
C ILE A 118 5.40 9.84 11.41
N TYR A 119 6.09 8.75 11.03
CA TYR A 119 6.15 7.50 11.78
C TYR A 119 7.56 7.35 12.33
N GLY A 120 7.69 7.30 13.66
CA GLY A 120 8.98 7.11 14.33
C GLY A 120 9.44 5.65 14.31
N LYS A 121 8.50 4.71 14.27
CA LYS A 121 8.75 3.27 14.15
C LYS A 121 7.63 2.62 13.34
N ARG A 122 7.97 1.60 12.55
CA ARG A 122 6.99 0.73 11.89
C ARG A 122 7.34 -0.74 12.15
N VAL A 123 6.33 -1.58 12.29
CA VAL A 123 6.46 -3.04 12.34
C VAL A 123 5.64 -3.62 11.19
N PHE A 124 6.26 -4.47 10.39
CA PHE A 124 5.61 -5.14 9.27
C PHE A 124 5.48 -6.63 9.56
N TYR A 125 4.30 -7.17 9.29
CA TYR A 125 4.02 -8.60 9.33
C TYR A 125 3.88 -9.10 7.89
N MET A 126 4.96 -9.65 7.37
CA MET A 126 5.05 -10.10 5.98
C MET A 126 4.77 -11.59 5.89
N ASP A 127 3.89 -12.00 5.00
CA ASP A 127 3.67 -13.39 4.65
C ASP A 127 5.00 -14.10 4.32
N GLU A 128 5.24 -15.28 4.90
CA GLU A 128 6.52 -15.98 4.73
C GLU A 128 6.79 -16.35 3.26
N ASP A 129 5.75 -16.74 2.52
CA ASP A 129 5.87 -17.30 1.18
C ASP A 129 5.72 -16.23 0.09
N SER A 130 4.71 -15.35 0.18
CA SER A 130 4.48 -14.32 -0.84
C SER A 130 5.24 -13.02 -0.61
N TRP A 131 5.81 -12.81 0.59
CA TRP A 131 6.43 -11.54 1.01
C TRP A 131 5.47 -10.34 1.04
N SER A 132 4.16 -10.59 0.89
CA SER A 132 3.13 -9.56 1.01
C SER A 132 3.04 -9.07 2.43
N ILE A 133 2.93 -7.76 2.65
CA ILE A 133 2.66 -7.21 3.98
C ILE A 133 1.17 -7.44 4.28
N LEU A 134 0.88 -8.27 5.28
CA LEU A 134 -0.48 -8.60 5.71
C LEU A 134 -0.95 -7.73 6.89
N GLY A 135 0.00 -7.12 7.59
CA GLY A 135 -0.28 -6.15 8.63
C GLY A 135 0.85 -5.17 8.88
N GLU A 136 0.50 -4.01 9.43
CA GLU A 136 1.42 -2.93 9.79
C GLU A 136 1.06 -2.36 11.16
N ASP A 137 2.07 -2.09 11.99
CA ASP A 137 1.92 -1.21 13.16
C ASP A 137 2.77 0.04 12.92
N CYS A 138 2.15 1.22 12.92
CA CYS A 138 2.81 2.50 12.72
C CYS A 138 2.74 3.34 14.00
N TYR A 139 3.91 3.67 14.54
CA TYR A 139 4.07 4.44 15.76
C TYR A 139 4.45 5.88 15.43
N ASP A 140 3.87 6.85 16.15
CA ASP A 140 4.26 8.26 16.06
C ASP A 140 5.70 8.49 16.56
N THR A 141 6.22 9.70 16.36
CA THR A 141 7.59 10.06 16.79
C THR A 141 7.79 10.12 18.32
N ARG A 142 6.70 10.01 19.10
CA ARG A 142 6.72 9.90 20.57
C ARG A 142 6.63 8.44 21.04
N GLY A 143 6.49 7.48 20.12
CA GLY A 143 6.43 6.06 20.42
C GLY A 143 5.03 5.51 20.69
N ASN A 144 3.97 6.29 20.45
CA ASN A 144 2.60 5.81 20.59
C ASN A 144 2.16 5.07 19.32
N LEU A 145 1.49 3.92 19.47
CA LEU A 145 0.83 3.28 18.33
C LEU A 145 -0.27 4.22 17.82
N TRP A 146 -0.22 4.57 16.54
CA TRP A 146 -1.14 5.53 15.93
C TRP A 146 -1.98 4.90 14.83
N ARG A 147 -1.34 4.23 13.87
CA ARG A 147 -2.05 3.62 12.75
C ARG A 147 -1.72 2.15 12.65
N ILE A 148 -2.70 1.37 12.24
CA ILE A 148 -2.50 -0.04 11.91
C ILE A 148 -2.95 -0.32 10.48
N GLY A 149 -2.30 -1.27 9.84
CA GLY A 149 -2.67 -1.82 8.54
C GLY A 149 -3.17 -3.25 8.70
N VAL A 150 -4.28 -3.58 8.03
CA VAL A 150 -4.81 -4.94 7.92
C VAL A 150 -5.09 -5.20 6.44
N HIS A 151 -4.37 -6.16 5.85
CA HIS A 151 -4.30 -6.32 4.40
C HIS A 151 -4.71 -7.74 4.01
N GLY A 152 -5.79 -7.83 3.23
CA GLY A 152 -6.30 -9.06 2.66
C GLY A 152 -5.47 -9.52 1.48
N LEU A 153 -5.17 -10.82 1.45
CA LEU A 153 -4.51 -11.46 0.32
C LEU A 153 -5.39 -12.56 -0.27
N ILE A 154 -5.31 -12.69 -1.59
CA ILE A 154 -5.81 -13.83 -2.36
C ILE A 154 -4.74 -14.31 -3.34
N GLN A 155 -4.84 -15.55 -3.78
CA GLN A 155 -4.11 -16.03 -4.95
C GLN A 155 -4.98 -15.90 -6.21
N ILE A 156 -4.53 -15.15 -7.21
CA ILE A 156 -5.12 -15.16 -8.55
C ILE A 156 -4.60 -16.41 -9.26
N TYR A 157 -5.28 -17.53 -9.05
CA TYR A 157 -4.81 -18.87 -9.40
C TYR A 157 -4.59 -19.10 -10.91
N ASP A 158 -5.35 -18.43 -11.78
CA ASP A 158 -5.21 -18.51 -13.24
C ASP A 158 -4.07 -17.62 -13.79
N LYS A 159 -3.44 -16.82 -12.91
CA LYS A 159 -2.28 -15.97 -13.23
C LYS A 159 -1.06 -16.31 -12.38
N LEU A 160 -1.22 -17.15 -11.35
CA LEU A 160 -0.19 -17.53 -10.38
C LEU A 160 0.43 -16.32 -9.67
N VAL A 161 -0.41 -15.34 -9.32
CA VAL A 161 0.02 -14.09 -8.66
C VAL A 161 -0.71 -13.92 -7.33
N PRO A 162 0.02 -13.76 -6.20
CA PRO A 162 -0.58 -13.30 -4.96
C PRO A 162 -0.99 -11.84 -5.13
N TRP A 163 -2.21 -11.50 -4.71
CA TRP A 163 -2.80 -10.21 -4.97
C TRP A 163 -3.51 -9.66 -3.73
N PRO A 164 -3.18 -8.43 -3.29
CA PRO A 164 -3.92 -7.78 -2.22
C PRO A 164 -5.24 -7.23 -2.78
N ASN A 165 -6.32 -7.94 -2.46
CA ASN A 165 -7.69 -7.58 -2.82
C ASN A 165 -8.34 -6.60 -1.81
N LEU A 166 -7.69 -6.37 -0.68
CA LEU A 166 -8.13 -5.42 0.33
C LEU A 166 -6.92 -4.82 1.04
N LEU A 167 -6.88 -3.50 1.13
CA LEU A 167 -5.95 -2.79 2.01
C LEU A 167 -6.75 -1.89 2.95
N VAL A 168 -6.59 -2.08 4.26
CA VAL A 168 -7.24 -1.25 5.27
C VAL A 168 -6.18 -0.58 6.13
N TRP A 169 -6.35 0.73 6.38
CA TRP A 169 -5.57 1.46 7.37
C TRP A 169 -6.49 2.15 8.36
N HIS A 170 -6.27 1.92 9.64
CA HIS A 170 -7.03 2.52 10.73
C HIS A 170 -6.22 3.62 11.40
N ASP A 171 -6.87 4.75 11.71
CA ASP A 171 -6.34 5.78 12.59
C ASP A 171 -6.90 5.59 13.99
N LEU A 172 -6.07 5.13 14.92
CA LEU A 172 -6.51 4.81 16.28
C LEU A 172 -6.79 6.04 17.13
N ASN A 173 -6.32 7.22 16.72
CA ASN A 173 -6.59 8.46 17.44
C ASN A 173 -7.96 9.03 17.08
N ASN A 174 -8.33 8.96 15.80
CA ASN A 174 -9.57 9.54 15.27
C ASN A 174 -10.71 8.50 15.10
N GLY A 175 -10.40 7.21 15.13
CA GLY A 175 -11.37 6.11 15.02
C GLY A 175 -11.87 5.83 13.59
N ASN A 176 -11.37 6.55 12.58
CA ASN A 176 -11.72 6.32 11.18
C ASN A 176 -10.75 5.34 10.50
N TYR A 177 -11.16 4.80 9.34
CA TYR A 177 -10.32 3.93 8.54
C TYR A 177 -10.46 4.23 7.04
N LEU A 178 -9.43 3.87 6.28
CA LEU A 178 -9.42 3.87 4.82
C LEU A 178 -9.45 2.42 4.34
N ALA A 179 -10.42 2.07 3.51
CA ALA A 179 -10.42 0.84 2.73
C ALA A 179 -10.06 1.14 1.27
N ALA A 180 -9.19 0.31 0.69
CA ALA A 180 -8.77 0.41 -0.69
C ALA A 180 -8.72 -0.97 -1.34
N HIS A 181 -8.53 -1.00 -2.66
CA HIS A 181 -8.38 -2.20 -3.50
C HIS A 181 -9.63 -3.05 -3.73
N LEU A 182 -10.76 -2.70 -3.13
CA LEU A 182 -12.05 -3.25 -3.50
C LEU A 182 -12.41 -2.90 -4.94
N ASP A 183 -12.94 -3.87 -5.68
CA ASP A 183 -13.29 -3.73 -7.09
C ASP A 183 -14.73 -4.18 -7.41
N ASN A 184 -15.55 -4.43 -6.38
CA ASN A 184 -16.92 -4.97 -6.49
C ASN A 184 -17.82 -4.08 -7.36
N GLU A 185 -17.69 -2.76 -7.23
CA GLU A 185 -18.48 -1.78 -7.99
C GLU A 185 -17.69 -1.14 -9.15
N VAL A 186 -16.48 -1.64 -9.43
CA VAL A 186 -15.66 -1.17 -10.55
C VAL A 186 -16.09 -1.89 -11.83
N LYS A 187 -16.57 -1.13 -12.82
CA LYS A 187 -17.04 -1.66 -14.11
C LYS A 187 -15.96 -2.38 -14.93
N LYS A 188 -14.70 -1.97 -14.77
CA LYS A 188 -13.55 -2.50 -15.52
C LYS A 188 -12.50 -2.98 -14.53
N PRO A 189 -12.54 -4.27 -14.11
CA PRO A 189 -11.57 -4.81 -13.18
C PRO A 189 -10.18 -4.89 -13.82
N ILE A 190 -9.20 -5.28 -13.00
CA ILE A 190 -7.82 -5.47 -13.42
C ILE A 190 -7.75 -6.52 -14.53
N ARG A 191 -6.91 -6.26 -15.53
CA ARG A 191 -6.67 -7.14 -16.67
C ARG A 191 -5.19 -7.43 -16.77
N PHE A 192 -4.85 -8.73 -16.78
CA PHE A 192 -3.49 -9.20 -16.95
C PHE A 192 -3.17 -9.42 -18.43
N GLY A 193 -1.88 -9.40 -18.78
CA GLY A 193 -1.43 -9.72 -20.15
C GLY A 193 -1.76 -8.68 -21.21
N ILE A 194 -2.01 -7.42 -20.82
CA ILE A 194 -2.21 -6.33 -21.79
C ILE A 194 -0.85 -5.97 -22.40
N ASN A 195 -0.75 -6.10 -23.73
CA ASN A 195 0.35 -5.53 -24.51
C ASN A 195 0.03 -4.06 -24.79
N ASP A 196 0.83 -3.15 -24.25
CA ASP A 196 0.74 -1.71 -24.55
C ASP A 196 2.07 -1.18 -25.12
N ARG A 197 2.03 -0.02 -25.78
CA ARG A 197 3.20 0.60 -26.39
C ARG A 197 4.00 1.38 -25.35
N TRP A 198 5.32 1.30 -25.40
CA TRP A 198 6.23 2.09 -24.53
C TRP A 198 5.89 3.59 -24.50
N THR A 199 5.45 4.13 -25.64
CA THR A 199 5.07 5.54 -25.78
C THR A 199 3.91 5.96 -24.89
N ASN A 200 3.12 5.01 -24.36
CA ASN A 200 2.03 5.28 -23.42
C ASN A 200 2.49 5.45 -21.97
N PHE A 201 3.75 5.11 -21.65
CA PHE A 201 4.37 5.27 -20.35
C PHE A 201 5.28 6.50 -20.26
N GLN A 202 5.18 7.40 -21.25
CA GLN A 202 5.93 8.66 -21.29
C GLN A 202 5.11 9.82 -20.72
N PRO A 203 5.75 10.87 -20.14
CA PRO A 203 5.04 12.04 -19.62
C PRO A 203 4.12 12.72 -20.65
N ASP A 204 4.48 12.73 -21.93
CA ASP A 204 3.63 13.30 -22.98
C ASP A 204 2.37 12.48 -23.25
N ALA A 205 2.38 11.18 -22.97
CA ALA A 205 1.16 10.37 -23.05
C ALA A 205 0.14 10.76 -21.98
N LEU A 206 0.58 11.15 -20.77
CA LEU A 206 -0.29 11.71 -19.75
C LEU A 206 -0.98 13.00 -20.25
N ARG A 207 -0.26 13.86 -20.98
CA ARG A 207 -0.86 15.07 -21.60
C ARG A 207 -1.93 14.70 -22.63
N ARG A 208 -1.67 13.71 -23.49
CA ARG A 208 -2.62 13.26 -24.52
C ARG A 208 -3.85 12.56 -23.94
N ARG A 209 -3.67 11.79 -22.86
CA ARG A 209 -4.74 11.07 -22.16
C ARG A 209 -5.54 11.94 -21.19
N GLY A 210 -4.97 13.05 -20.73
CA GLY A 210 -5.67 14.07 -19.95
C GLY A 210 -6.74 14.75 -20.80
N THR A 211 -7.92 14.12 -20.90
CA THR A 211 -9.09 14.63 -21.60
C THR A 211 -9.96 15.51 -20.69
N ARG A 212 -10.76 16.37 -21.33
CA ARG A 212 -11.69 17.37 -20.77
C ARG A 212 -12.54 16.88 -19.60
#